data_AF-A0A557SZC2-F1
#
_entry.id   AF-A0A557SZC2-F1
#
_cell.length_a   1.000
_cell.length_b   1.000
_cell.length_c   1.000
_cell.angle_alpha   90.00
_cell.angle_beta   90.00
_cell.angle_gamma   90.00
#
_symmetry.space_group_name_H-M   'P 1'
#
loop_
_entity.id
_entity.type
_entity.pdbx_description
1 polymer ?
#
loop_
_entity_poly.entity_id
_entity_poly.type
_entity_poly.pdbx_seq_one_letter_code
_entity_poly.pdbx_strand_id
1 'polypeptide(L)'
;MSLFFTTLEPLIDKTLLLLIQLPPYLFAKKGFRSSQIMTRNLDTRFRYALEVRDASWFEDKVYDFLKEENLSLVWSVREELTTSTVITADQLYTRIIGDRSINEKDFGKVVKDRTREMMEYMRHFKEMQNAEMNVRDVLIAFNNHFAGFGPQSVNDFLKIMNKPEISWKSELESRHQNNTNHSIGNRQSSLSEFSNFQYKV
;
A
#
# COMPACT_ATOMS: atom_id res chain seq x y z
N MET A 1 3.75 -16.15 -16.45
CA MET A 1 2.85 -15.31 -15.61
C MET A 1 1.56 -16.02 -15.19
N SER A 2 1.17 -17.17 -15.79
CA SER A 2 -0.07 -17.86 -15.42
C SER A 2 -0.11 -18.32 -13.96
N LEU A 3 0.96 -18.94 -13.43
CA LEU A 3 0.93 -19.51 -12.07
C LEU A 3 0.56 -18.49 -10.99
N PHE A 4 1.13 -17.28 -11.04
CA PHE A 4 0.84 -16.23 -10.06
C PHE A 4 -0.64 -15.86 -10.03
N PHE A 5 -1.25 -15.61 -11.18
CA PHE A 5 -2.67 -15.25 -11.26
C PHE A 5 -3.60 -16.42 -10.98
N THR A 6 -3.23 -17.64 -11.39
CA THR A 6 -3.97 -18.86 -11.02
C THR A 6 -3.99 -19.05 -9.51
N THR A 7 -2.88 -18.80 -8.81
CA THR A 7 -2.85 -18.86 -7.34
C THR A 7 -3.69 -17.76 -6.69
N LEU A 8 -3.80 -16.59 -7.30
CA LEU A 8 -4.60 -15.47 -6.78
C LEU A 8 -6.08 -15.52 -7.17
N GLU A 9 -6.48 -16.42 -8.06
CA GLU A 9 -7.85 -16.52 -8.55
C GLU A 9 -8.91 -16.64 -7.42
N PRO A 10 -8.70 -17.42 -6.34
CA PRO A 10 -9.65 -17.47 -5.22
C PRO A 10 -9.78 -16.16 -4.42
N LEU A 11 -8.88 -15.20 -4.65
CA LEU A 11 -8.82 -13.92 -3.94
C LEU A 11 -9.31 -12.74 -4.78
N ILE A 12 -9.74 -12.94 -6.03
CA ILE A 12 -10.14 -11.86 -6.94
C ILE A 12 -11.13 -10.90 -6.25
N ASP A 13 -12.24 -11.43 -5.72
CA ASP A 13 -13.30 -10.63 -5.11
C ASP A 13 -12.89 -9.96 -3.78
N LYS A 14 -11.78 -10.39 -3.18
CA LYS A 14 -11.23 -9.84 -1.93
C LYS A 14 -10.04 -8.91 -2.17
N THR A 15 -9.50 -8.89 -3.39
CA THR A 15 -8.30 -8.14 -3.72
C THR A 15 -8.67 -6.74 -4.15
N LEU A 16 -8.39 -5.77 -3.29
CA LEU A 16 -8.65 -4.37 -3.63
C LEU A 16 -7.72 -3.89 -4.75
N LEU A 17 -6.43 -4.24 -4.66
CA LEU A 17 -5.38 -3.80 -5.56
C LEU A 17 -4.13 -4.67 -5.40
N LEU A 18 -3.42 -4.95 -6.50
CA LEU A 18 -2.10 -5.59 -6.52
C LEU A 18 -1.00 -4.55 -6.68
N LEU A 19 -0.04 -4.56 -5.75
CA LEU A 19 1.11 -3.67 -5.76
C LEU A 19 2.27 -4.27 -6.56
N ILE A 20 2.73 -3.53 -7.58
CA ILE A 20 3.96 -3.79 -8.31
C ILE A 20 5.01 -2.80 -7.81
N GLN A 21 5.85 -3.23 -6.87
CA GLN A 21 6.88 -2.38 -6.32
C GLN A 21 8.21 -2.58 -7.04
N LEU A 22 8.74 -1.52 -7.65
CA LEU A 22 10.04 -1.54 -8.30
C LEU A 22 11.18 -1.43 -7.28
N PRO A 23 12.36 -2.03 -7.57
CA PRO A 23 13.54 -1.85 -6.74
C PRO A 23 14.16 -0.44 -6.94
N PRO A 24 14.90 0.09 -5.95
CA PRO A 24 15.45 1.45 -6.00
C PRO A 24 16.49 1.69 -7.10
N TYR A 25 17.14 0.63 -7.59
CA TYR A 25 18.15 0.73 -8.67
C TYR A 25 17.55 0.70 -10.08
N LEU A 26 16.23 0.54 -10.22
CA LEU A 26 15.58 0.48 -11.51
C LEU A 26 15.09 1.87 -11.92
N PHE A 27 15.97 2.65 -12.55
CA PHE A 27 15.67 3.96 -13.12
C PHE A 27 14.75 3.86 -14.35
N ALA A 28 13.95 4.89 -14.63
CA ALA A 28 12.99 4.90 -15.74
C ALA A 28 13.65 4.63 -17.09
N LYS A 29 14.83 5.21 -17.34
CA LYS A 29 15.62 4.99 -18.57
C LYS A 29 15.87 3.50 -18.87
N LYS A 30 16.01 2.66 -17.83
CA LYS A 30 16.24 1.21 -17.95
C LYS A 30 14.96 0.40 -17.80
N GLY A 31 14.07 0.82 -16.90
CA GLY A 31 12.90 0.03 -16.50
C GLY A 31 11.65 0.27 -17.34
N PHE A 32 11.48 1.47 -17.92
CA PHE A 32 10.18 1.88 -18.47
C PHE A 32 9.70 0.95 -19.58
N ARG A 33 10.58 0.58 -20.52
CA ARG A 33 10.23 -0.36 -21.60
C ARG A 33 9.82 -1.74 -21.07
N SER A 34 10.51 -2.24 -20.06
CA SER A 34 10.18 -3.53 -19.45
C SER A 34 8.85 -3.46 -18.69
N SER A 35 8.55 -2.33 -18.04
CA SER A 35 7.24 -2.10 -17.40
C SER A 35 6.11 -2.15 -18.42
N GLN A 36 6.27 -1.49 -19.58
CA GLN A 36 5.28 -1.53 -20.67
C GLN A 36 5.05 -2.93 -21.23
N ILE A 37 6.08 -3.78 -21.26
CA ILE A 37 5.94 -5.17 -21.72
C ILE A 37 5.25 -6.01 -20.65
N MET A 38 5.58 -5.79 -19.38
CA MET A 38 4.97 -6.48 -18.25
C MET A 38 3.47 -6.17 -18.14
N THR A 39 3.03 -4.92 -18.33
CA THR A 39 1.61 -4.55 -18.21
C THR A 39 0.71 -5.34 -19.16
N ARG A 40 1.20 -5.65 -20.36
CA ARG A 40 0.49 -6.47 -21.38
C ARG A 40 0.19 -7.90 -20.93
N ASN A 41 0.86 -8.38 -19.89
CA ASN A 41 0.71 -9.72 -19.36
C ASN A 41 -0.05 -9.74 -18.02
N LEU A 42 -0.54 -8.59 -17.55
CA LEU A 42 -1.34 -8.49 -16.34
C LEU A 42 -2.75 -9.04 -16.59
N ASP A 43 -3.33 -9.64 -15.56
CA ASP A 43 -4.69 -10.17 -15.61
C ASP A 43 -5.68 -9.04 -15.31
N THR A 44 -6.54 -8.74 -16.28
CA THR A 44 -7.47 -7.61 -16.23
C THR A 44 -8.56 -7.75 -15.17
N ARG A 45 -8.67 -8.91 -14.50
CA ARG A 45 -9.57 -9.10 -13.35
C ARG A 45 -9.07 -8.40 -12.08
N PHE A 46 -7.80 -7.99 -12.04
CA PHE A 46 -7.23 -7.25 -10.92
C PHE A 46 -6.98 -5.78 -11.27
N ARG A 47 -6.96 -4.94 -10.24
CA ARG A 47 -6.46 -3.57 -10.31
C ARG A 47 -5.02 -3.51 -9.83
N TYR A 48 -4.24 -2.59 -10.36
CA TYR A 48 -2.81 -2.54 -10.10
C TYR A 48 -2.36 -1.14 -9.66
N ALA A 49 -1.30 -1.10 -8.86
CA ALA A 49 -0.53 0.10 -8.61
C ALA A 49 0.97 -0.16 -8.78
N LEU A 50 1.66 0.80 -9.40
CA LEU A 50 3.10 0.80 -9.58
C LEU A 50 3.75 1.71 -8.53
N GLU A 51 4.59 1.14 -7.68
CA GLU A 51 5.42 1.91 -6.75
C GLU A 51 6.83 2.03 -7.30
N VAL A 52 7.20 3.26 -7.67
CA VAL A 52 8.55 3.62 -8.09
C VAL A 52 9.36 4.11 -6.90
N ARG A 53 10.68 3.91 -6.96
CA ARG A 53 11.59 4.24 -5.85
C ARG A 53 12.65 5.28 -6.21
N ASP A 54 12.56 5.83 -7.42
CA ASP A 54 13.50 6.80 -7.97
C ASP A 54 12.77 7.92 -8.73
N ALA A 55 13.28 9.15 -8.64
CA ALA A 55 12.64 10.33 -9.20
C ALA A 55 12.63 10.37 -10.75
N SER A 56 13.49 9.60 -11.42
CA SER A 56 13.48 9.51 -12.90
C SER A 56 12.17 8.97 -13.48
N TRP A 57 11.29 8.39 -12.66
CA TRP A 57 9.97 7.93 -13.11
C TRP A 57 8.91 9.04 -13.14
N PHE A 58 9.21 10.22 -12.61
CA PHE A 58 8.27 11.34 -12.53
C PHE A 58 8.32 12.22 -13.78
N GLU A 59 8.04 11.60 -14.94
CA GLU A 59 8.04 12.25 -16.25
C GLU A 59 6.69 12.09 -16.95
N ASP A 60 6.28 13.06 -17.76
CA ASP A 60 4.97 13.08 -18.44
C ASP A 60 4.68 11.81 -19.25
N LYS A 61 5.67 11.34 -20.02
CA LYS A 61 5.55 10.09 -20.79
C LYS A 61 5.23 8.86 -19.93
N VAL A 62 5.69 8.84 -18.67
CA VAL A 62 5.39 7.76 -17.73
C VAL A 62 3.96 7.94 -17.22
N TYR A 63 3.57 9.15 -16.83
CA TYR A 63 2.20 9.43 -16.39
C TYR A 63 1.16 9.11 -17.45
N ASP A 64 1.41 9.48 -18.70
CA ASP A 64 0.50 9.25 -19.82
C ASP A 64 0.30 7.75 -20.06
N PHE A 65 1.40 6.98 -20.09
CA PHE A 65 1.32 5.52 -20.17
C PHE A 65 0.54 4.91 -19.00
N LEU A 66 0.79 5.37 -17.76
CA LEU A 66 0.07 4.86 -16.60
C LEU A 66 -1.43 5.16 -16.66
N LYS A 67 -1.82 6.35 -17.16
CA LYS A 67 -3.22 6.72 -17.42
C LYS A 67 -3.86 5.85 -18.48
N GLU A 68 -3.18 5.62 -19.59
CA GLU A 68 -3.67 4.78 -20.70
C GLU A 68 -3.95 3.34 -20.22
N GLU A 69 -3.12 2.80 -19.34
CA GLU A 69 -3.24 1.44 -18.81
C GLU A 69 -4.10 1.36 -17.52
N ASN A 70 -4.66 2.48 -17.05
CA ASN A 70 -5.33 2.62 -15.75
C ASN A 70 -4.51 2.04 -14.57
N LEU A 71 -3.19 2.25 -14.58
CA LEU A 71 -2.24 1.75 -13.61
C LEU A 71 -1.92 2.84 -12.59
N SER A 72 -2.31 2.64 -11.32
CA SER A 72 -2.16 3.66 -10.29
C SER A 72 -0.70 3.89 -9.92
N LEU A 73 -0.18 5.10 -10.08
CA LEU A 73 1.10 5.50 -9.50
C LEU A 73 0.93 5.61 -7.98
N VAL A 74 1.68 4.80 -7.23
CA VAL A 74 1.61 4.84 -5.77
C VAL A 74 2.16 6.16 -5.24
N TRP A 75 1.40 6.82 -4.38
CA TRP A 75 1.89 7.94 -3.59
C TRP A 75 2.70 7.41 -2.41
N SER A 76 4.00 7.21 -2.59
CA SER A 76 4.90 6.74 -1.55
C SER A 76 5.50 7.90 -0.78
N VAL A 77 5.26 7.89 0.52
CA VAL A 77 5.75 8.90 1.46
C VAL A 77 6.87 8.30 2.28
N ARG A 78 8.08 8.68 1.94
CA ARG A 78 9.32 8.26 2.59
C ARG A 78 10.26 9.45 2.67
N GLU A 79 11.14 9.44 3.66
CA GLU A 79 12.00 10.59 3.96
C GLU A 79 12.89 11.01 2.78
N GLU A 80 13.33 10.03 1.99
CA GLU A 80 14.22 10.23 0.83
C GLU A 80 13.49 10.54 -0.47
N LEU A 81 12.18 10.32 -0.54
CA LEU A 81 11.39 10.49 -1.77
C LEU A 81 9.92 10.71 -1.43
N THR A 82 9.44 11.91 -1.71
CA THR A 82 8.01 12.15 -1.85
C THR A 82 7.66 12.01 -3.32
N THR A 83 6.79 11.04 -3.64
CA THR A 83 6.30 10.85 -5.00
C THR A 83 5.43 12.01 -5.45
N SER A 84 5.43 12.27 -6.76
CA SER A 84 4.45 13.16 -7.39
C SER A 84 3.01 12.80 -7.02
N THR A 85 2.17 13.80 -6.77
CA THR A 85 0.73 13.65 -6.48
C THR A 85 -0.14 13.59 -7.75
N VAL A 86 0.46 13.22 -8.88
CA VAL A 86 -0.27 13.02 -10.14
C VAL A 86 -1.14 11.76 -10.04
N ILE A 87 -2.42 11.90 -10.38
CA ILE A 87 -3.36 10.79 -10.52
C ILE A 87 -3.23 10.17 -11.90
N THR A 88 -3.16 8.85 -11.93
CA THR A 88 -2.91 8.04 -13.14
C THR A 88 -3.92 6.92 -13.33
N ALA A 89 -4.91 6.79 -12.45
CA ALA A 89 -5.96 5.79 -12.57
C ALA A 89 -7.23 6.23 -11.83
N ASP A 90 -8.33 5.52 -12.02
CA ASP A 90 -9.56 5.69 -11.24
C ASP A 90 -9.46 5.12 -9.81
N GLN A 91 -8.31 4.56 -9.45
CA GLN A 91 -7.94 4.23 -8.09
C GLN A 91 -6.62 4.89 -7.66
N LEU A 92 -6.53 5.25 -6.39
CA LEU A 92 -5.32 5.80 -5.78
C LEU A 92 -4.83 4.89 -4.65
N TYR A 93 -3.56 4.53 -4.67
CA TYR A 93 -2.90 3.89 -3.54
C TYR A 93 -1.82 4.78 -2.94
N THR A 94 -1.98 5.17 -1.68
CA THR A 94 -0.99 5.94 -0.91
C THR A 94 -0.33 5.04 0.14
N ARG A 95 1.01 5.01 0.15
CA ARG A 95 1.81 4.27 1.13
C ARG A 95 2.61 5.24 1.99
N ILE A 96 2.13 5.46 3.21
CA ILE A 96 2.79 6.28 4.21
C ILE A 96 3.84 5.44 4.95
N ILE A 97 5.09 5.48 4.50
CA ILE A 97 6.17 4.62 5.02
C ILE A 97 6.94 5.33 6.13
N GLY A 98 7.36 6.58 5.90
CA GLY A 98 8.12 7.38 6.85
C GLY A 98 9.62 7.09 6.91
N ASP A 99 10.16 7.15 8.12
CA ASP A 99 11.58 7.20 8.47
C ASP A 99 12.04 5.83 8.98
N ARG A 100 12.91 5.20 8.19
CA ARG A 100 13.42 3.84 8.49
C ARG A 100 14.49 3.81 9.58
N SER A 101 14.88 4.95 10.14
CA SER A 101 15.78 5.01 11.30
C SER A 101 15.06 4.68 12.62
N ILE A 102 13.72 4.70 12.65
CA ILE A 102 12.96 4.24 13.82
C ILE A 102 13.26 2.77 14.09
N ASN A 103 13.76 2.47 15.28
CA ASN A 103 14.11 1.11 15.67
C ASN A 103 12.85 0.25 15.89
N GLU A 104 12.87 -1.00 15.41
CA GLU A 104 11.74 -1.92 15.56
C GLU A 104 11.35 -2.19 17.02
N LYS A 105 12.31 -2.12 17.97
CA LYS A 105 12.05 -2.26 19.41
C LYS A 105 11.11 -1.20 19.96
N ASP A 106 11.00 -0.08 19.26
CA ASP A 106 10.17 1.06 19.63
C ASP A 106 8.80 1.04 18.92
N PHE A 107 8.51 0.00 18.15
CA PHE A 107 7.18 -0.18 17.57
C PHE A 107 6.11 -0.46 18.62
N GLY A 108 4.86 -0.10 18.30
CA GLY A 108 3.69 -0.30 19.16
C GLY A 108 3.33 0.92 20.01
N LYS A 109 4.11 2.00 19.92
CA LYS A 109 3.84 3.31 20.52
C LYS A 109 4.18 4.43 19.54
N VAL A 110 3.59 5.59 19.73
CA VAL A 110 3.97 6.78 18.96
C VAL A 110 5.31 7.29 19.49
N VAL A 111 6.28 7.45 18.59
CA VAL A 111 7.65 7.92 18.91
C VAL A 111 8.06 9.16 18.12
N LYS A 112 7.28 9.55 17.11
CA LYS A 112 7.52 10.75 16.30
C LYS A 112 6.19 11.42 15.99
N ASP A 113 6.08 12.72 16.25
CA ASP A 113 4.95 13.52 15.80
C ASP A 113 5.05 13.74 14.29
N ARG A 114 4.01 13.35 13.56
CA ARG A 114 3.90 13.45 12.10
C ARG A 114 2.64 14.20 11.67
N THR A 115 2.06 14.98 12.57
CA THR A 115 0.80 15.70 12.34
C THR A 115 0.92 16.64 11.14
N ARG A 116 2.07 17.31 10.96
CA ARG A 116 2.30 18.22 9.84
C ARG A 116 2.29 17.48 8.50
N GLU A 117 3.01 16.37 8.40
CA GLU A 117 3.04 15.53 7.21
C GLU A 117 1.66 14.98 6.90
N MET A 118 0.91 14.48 7.91
CA MET A 118 -0.46 14.03 7.71
C MET A 118 -1.38 15.15 7.15
N MET A 119 -1.27 16.37 7.67
CA MET A 119 -2.04 17.52 7.18
C MET A 119 -1.68 17.88 5.73
N GLU A 120 -0.41 17.77 5.35
CA GLU A 120 0.05 17.99 3.97
C GLU A 120 -0.58 16.99 2.99
N TYR A 121 -0.55 15.70 3.30
CA TYR A 121 -1.20 14.69 2.45
C TYR A 121 -2.72 14.85 2.41
N MET A 122 -3.32 15.26 3.52
CA MET A 122 -4.74 15.57 3.55
C MET A 122 -5.11 16.75 2.63
N ARG A 123 -4.23 17.75 2.50
CA ARG A 123 -4.41 18.82 1.52
C ARG A 123 -4.41 18.26 0.10
N HIS A 124 -3.49 17.37 -0.25
CA HIS A 124 -3.45 16.75 -1.57
C HIS A 124 -4.69 15.91 -1.88
N PHE A 125 -5.22 15.16 -0.91
CA PHE A 125 -6.48 14.44 -1.09
C PHE A 125 -7.66 15.38 -1.30
N LYS A 126 -7.72 16.51 -0.60
CA LYS A 126 -8.73 17.56 -0.82
C LYS A 126 -8.62 18.19 -2.21
N GLU A 127 -7.40 18.50 -2.65
CA GLU A 127 -7.15 19.06 -3.98
C GLU A 127 -7.62 18.10 -5.08
N MET A 128 -7.27 16.81 -4.95
CA MET A 128 -7.76 15.76 -5.84
C MET A 128 -9.29 15.68 -5.86
N GLN A 129 -9.94 15.72 -4.70
CA GLN A 129 -11.40 15.67 -4.59
C GLN A 129 -12.07 16.90 -5.23
N ASN A 130 -11.51 18.09 -5.02
CA ASN A 130 -12.04 19.35 -5.54
C ASN A 130 -11.84 19.51 -7.05
N ALA A 131 -10.80 18.88 -7.61
CA ALA A 131 -10.50 18.91 -9.04
C ALA A 131 -11.44 18.01 -9.88
N GLU A 132 -12.50 17.45 -9.26
CA GLU A 132 -13.45 16.52 -9.89
C GLU A 132 -12.76 15.37 -10.64
N MET A 133 -11.61 14.92 -10.12
CA MET A 133 -10.93 13.77 -10.67
C MET A 133 -11.80 12.52 -10.48
N ASN A 134 -11.89 11.69 -11.52
CA ASN A 134 -12.67 10.45 -11.50
C ASN A 134 -12.00 9.33 -10.67
N VAL A 135 -11.55 9.64 -9.45
CA VAL A 135 -11.00 8.65 -8.51
C VAL A 135 -12.15 8.07 -7.70
N ARG A 136 -12.39 6.78 -7.87
CA ARG A 136 -13.47 6.02 -7.23
C ARG A 136 -13.04 5.47 -5.87
N ASP A 137 -11.81 4.97 -5.79
CA ASP A 137 -11.29 4.32 -4.60
C ASP A 137 -9.94 4.91 -4.18
N VAL A 138 -9.81 5.19 -2.87
CA VAL A 138 -8.57 5.67 -2.27
C VAL A 138 -8.15 4.71 -1.16
N LEU A 139 -7.01 4.06 -1.34
CA LEU A 139 -6.39 3.19 -0.36
C LEU A 139 -5.23 3.94 0.30
N ILE A 140 -5.19 3.97 1.63
CA ILE A 140 -4.12 4.61 2.41
C ILE A 140 -3.57 3.59 3.39
N ALA A 141 -2.28 3.29 3.32
CA ALA A 141 -1.61 2.35 4.21
C ALA A 141 -0.49 3.05 4.99
N PHE A 142 -0.50 2.91 6.31
CA PHE A 142 0.55 3.42 7.20
C PHE A 142 1.51 2.30 7.63
N ASN A 143 2.81 2.57 7.55
CA ASN A 143 3.85 1.70 8.08
C ASN A 143 4.28 2.16 9.48
N ASN A 144 4.75 1.24 10.32
CA ASN A 144 5.26 1.57 11.66
C ASN A 144 6.45 2.54 11.61
N HIS A 145 7.23 2.55 10.54
CA HIS A 145 8.33 3.51 10.34
C HIS A 145 7.83 4.97 10.18
N PHE A 146 6.53 5.22 10.10
CA PHE A 146 6.01 6.58 10.04
C PHE A 146 6.13 7.33 11.37
N ALA A 147 5.53 6.75 12.41
CA ALA A 147 5.43 7.35 13.74
C ALA A 147 5.68 6.34 14.88
N GLY A 148 6.07 5.10 14.59
CA GLY A 148 6.26 4.00 15.55
C GLY A 148 5.06 3.06 15.70
N PHE A 149 3.86 3.50 15.33
CA PHE A 149 2.66 2.68 15.49
C PHE A 149 1.62 2.94 14.40
N GLY A 150 1.50 2.00 13.45
CA GLY A 150 0.59 2.08 12.31
C GLY A 150 -0.89 2.27 12.68
N PRO A 151 -1.48 1.44 13.57
CA PRO A 151 -2.85 1.61 14.02
C PRO A 151 -3.16 3.00 14.58
N GLN A 152 -2.31 3.52 15.47
CA GLN A 152 -2.50 4.89 16.00
C GLN A 152 -2.35 5.94 14.89
N SER A 153 -1.40 5.76 13.96
CA SER A 153 -1.24 6.67 12.82
C SER A 153 -2.51 6.72 11.95
N VAL A 154 -3.22 5.60 11.81
CA VAL A 154 -4.52 5.56 11.12
C VAL A 154 -5.57 6.36 11.90
N ASN A 155 -5.69 6.19 13.22
CA ASN A 155 -6.66 6.97 14.01
C ASN A 155 -6.35 8.46 14.01
N ASP A 156 -5.08 8.84 14.12
CA ASP A 156 -4.66 10.25 14.05
C ASP A 156 -5.05 10.86 12.69
N PHE A 157 -4.86 10.11 11.61
CA PHE A 157 -5.29 10.53 10.27
C PHE A 157 -6.82 10.61 10.14
N LEU A 158 -7.57 9.62 10.66
CA LEU A 158 -9.04 9.65 10.69
C LEU A 158 -9.56 10.87 11.45
N LYS A 159 -8.93 11.22 12.58
CA LYS A 159 -9.27 12.42 13.35
C LYS A 159 -9.05 13.71 12.55
N ILE A 160 -7.94 13.81 11.80
CA ILE A 160 -7.71 14.93 10.87
C ILE A 160 -8.77 14.98 9.77
N MET A 161 -9.26 13.82 9.32
CA MET A 161 -10.38 13.70 8.37
C MET A 161 -11.76 13.94 9.00
N ASN A 162 -11.84 14.22 10.30
CA ASN A 162 -13.10 14.29 11.06
C ASN A 162 -13.94 13.01 10.93
N LYS A 163 -13.28 11.84 10.97
CA LYS A 163 -13.88 10.50 10.95
C LYS A 163 -13.74 9.84 12.32
N PRO A 164 -14.65 8.92 12.68
CA PRO A 164 -14.55 8.18 13.93
C PRO A 164 -13.29 7.32 13.96
N GLU A 165 -12.69 7.21 15.13
CA GLU A 165 -11.59 6.30 15.42
C GLU A 165 -12.02 4.83 15.35
N ILE A 166 -11.09 3.96 14.97
CA ILE A 166 -11.31 2.51 14.94
C ILE A 166 -10.70 1.90 16.20
N SER A 167 -11.48 1.09 16.94
CA SER A 167 -10.96 0.32 18.07
C SER A 167 -10.37 -1.01 17.58
N TRP A 168 -9.09 -0.99 17.20
CA TRP A 168 -8.39 -2.22 16.76
C TRP A 168 -8.28 -3.28 17.86
N LYS A 169 -8.23 -2.89 19.14
CA LYS A 169 -8.15 -3.86 20.26
C LYS A 169 -9.43 -4.67 20.35
N SER A 170 -10.58 -4.00 20.36
CA SER A 170 -11.88 -4.67 20.41
C SER A 170 -12.11 -5.54 19.17
N GLU A 171 -11.67 -5.07 18.00
CA GLU A 171 -11.75 -5.86 16.77
C GLU A 171 -10.87 -7.13 16.85
N LEU A 172 -9.63 -7.03 17.31
CA LEU A 172 -8.75 -8.20 17.50
C LEU A 172 -9.33 -9.19 18.51
N GLU A 173 -9.82 -8.70 19.65
CA GLU A 173 -10.45 -9.52 20.68
C GLU A 173 -11.68 -10.26 20.14
N SER A 174 -12.53 -9.57 19.37
CA SER A 174 -13.72 -10.18 18.74
C SER A 174 -13.35 -11.26 17.70
N ARG A 175 -12.27 -11.04 16.92
CA ARG A 175 -11.77 -12.02 15.94
C ARG A 175 -11.16 -13.24 16.64
N HIS A 176 -10.47 -13.06 17.76
CA HIS A 176 -9.98 -14.16 18.57
C HIS A 176 -11.13 -15.00 19.13
N GLN A 177 -12.19 -14.38 19.65
CA GLN A 177 -13.37 -15.09 20.16
C GLN A 177 -14.12 -15.85 19.06
N ASN A 178 -14.29 -15.25 17.88
CA ASN A 178 -14.94 -15.89 16.74
C ASN A 178 -14.13 -17.07 16.18
N ASN A 179 -12.80 -16.94 16.11
CA ASN A 179 -11.93 -18.03 15.68
C ASN A 179 -11.86 -19.17 16.70
N THR A 180 -11.87 -18.88 18.02
CA THR A 180 -11.92 -19.95 19.04
C THR A 180 -13.21 -20.77 18.98
N ASN A 181 -14.31 -20.18 18.52
CA ASN A 181 -15.58 -20.89 18.32
C ASN A 181 -15.61 -21.71 17.00
N HIS A 182 -14.61 -21.60 16.14
CA HIS A 182 -14.52 -22.30 14.85
C HIS A 182 -13.30 -23.24 14.72
N SER A 183 -12.41 -23.31 15.72
CA SER A 183 -11.20 -24.16 15.66
C SER A 183 -11.12 -25.17 16.81
N ILE A 184 -11.81 -26.32 16.67
CA ILE A 184 -11.25 -27.60 17.13
C ILE A 184 -10.46 -28.15 15.94
N GLY A 185 -9.20 -27.73 15.82
CA GLY A 185 -8.30 -28.15 14.74
C GLY A 185 -7.07 -27.25 14.64
N ASN A 186 -5.93 -27.80 15.07
CA ASN A 186 -4.54 -27.29 15.06
C ASN A 186 -4.30 -25.79 14.77
N ARG A 187 -3.86 -25.09 15.83
CA ARG A 187 -3.44 -23.68 15.80
C ARG A 187 -2.06 -23.52 15.14
N GLN A 188 -1.96 -22.54 14.24
CA GLN A 188 -0.72 -21.91 13.79
C GLN A 188 -0.60 -20.57 14.54
N SER A 189 0.53 -20.30 15.20
CA SER A 189 0.63 -19.19 16.17
C SER A 189 1.87 -18.32 16.07
N SER A 190 2.77 -18.53 15.09
CA SER A 190 3.90 -17.62 14.91
C SER A 190 4.43 -17.52 13.48
N LEU A 191 5.03 -16.37 13.15
CA LEU A 191 5.67 -16.11 11.86
C LEU A 191 6.91 -16.99 11.60
N SER A 192 7.51 -17.60 12.63
CA SER A 192 8.62 -18.54 12.48
C SER A 192 8.20 -19.89 11.88
N GLU A 193 6.90 -20.20 11.85
CA GLU A 193 6.37 -21.44 11.25
C GLU A 193 6.41 -21.44 9.71
N PHE A 194 6.63 -20.28 9.08
CA PHE A 194 6.85 -20.17 7.62
C PHE A 194 8.18 -20.77 7.15
N SER A 195 9.17 -20.88 8.03
CA SER A 195 10.56 -21.26 7.68
C SER A 195 10.75 -22.75 7.38
N ASN A 196 9.76 -23.60 7.67
CA ASN A 196 9.94 -25.06 7.73
C ASN A 196 9.32 -25.86 6.58
N PHE A 197 8.87 -25.23 5.50
CA PHE A 197 8.53 -25.98 4.28
C PHE A 197 9.79 -26.27 3.46
N GLN A 198 10.50 -27.34 3.84
CA GLN A 198 11.41 -28.01 2.92
C GLN A 198 10.59 -28.74 1.85
N TYR A 199 10.75 -28.33 0.59
CA TYR A 199 10.20 -29.04 -0.56
C TYR A 199 10.87 -30.42 -0.67
N LYS A 200 10.08 -31.49 -0.61
CA LYS A 200 10.47 -32.77 -1.21
C LYS A 200 10.13 -32.72 -2.71
N VAL A 201 11.14 -33.05 -3.51
CA VAL A 201 11.12 -33.17 -4.98
C VAL A 201 10.03 -34.12 -5.45
#